data_AF-A0AAW0J2P8-F1
#
_entry.id   AF-A0AAW0J2P8-F1
#
_cell.length_a   1.000
_cell.length_b   1.000
_cell.length_c   1.000
_cell.angle_alpha   90.00
_cell.angle_beta   90.00
_cell.angle_gamma   90.00
#
_symmetry.space_group_name_H-M   'P 1'
#
loop_
_entity.id
_entity.type
_entity.pdbx_description
1 polymer ?
#
loop_
_entity_poly.entity_id
_entity_poly.type
_entity_poly.pdbx_seq_one_letter_code
_entity_poly.pdbx_strand_id
1 'polypeptide(L)'
;MSYGDASPKLLPSLTSHDKPTNEEKLSKVLDIYEKRLEEARFLASDEFYLANLSHLPNTQYLVSDSNKGNSFTSRENVGRWWDEISSRDSWKKVVDLQKGEI
;
A
#
# COMPACT_ATOMS: atom_id res chain seq x y z
N MET A 1 -62.29 -1.79 6.27
CA MET A 1 -61.10 -1.40 7.07
C MET A 1 -59.92 -2.21 6.55
N SER A 2 -59.01 -1.58 5.82
CA SER A 2 -57.74 -2.21 5.42
C SER A 2 -56.63 -1.23 5.80
N TYR A 3 -55.79 -1.65 6.74
CA TYR A 3 -54.62 -0.89 7.18
C TYR A 3 -53.62 -0.94 6.03
N GLY A 4 -53.43 0.21 5.37
CA GLY A 4 -52.39 0.37 4.35
C GLY A 4 -51.02 0.13 4.96
N ASP A 5 -50.22 -0.66 4.25
CA ASP A 5 -48.83 -1.01 4.53
C ASP A 5 -48.00 0.21 4.95
N ALA A 6 -47.86 0.41 6.26
CA ALA A 6 -46.84 1.28 6.82
C ALA A 6 -45.56 0.45 6.98
N SER A 7 -44.92 0.10 5.86
CA SER A 7 -43.53 -0.34 5.90
C SER A 7 -42.70 0.78 6.52
N PRO A 8 -41.92 0.53 7.59
CA PRO A 8 -41.07 1.54 8.19
C PRO A 8 -40.10 2.01 7.10
N LYS A 9 -40.11 3.31 6.80
CA LYS A 9 -39.06 3.93 5.99
C LYS A 9 -37.76 3.69 6.72
N LEU A 10 -37.02 2.67 6.30
CA LEU A 10 -35.63 2.48 6.69
C LEU A 10 -34.94 3.81 6.43
N LEU A 11 -34.39 4.40 7.50
CA LEU A 11 -33.45 5.51 7.37
C LEU A 11 -32.45 5.13 6.28
N PRO A 12 -32.05 6.05 5.37
CA PRO A 12 -30.99 5.76 4.43
C PRO A 12 -29.83 5.23 5.25
N SER A 13 -29.46 3.97 5.02
CA SER A 13 -28.20 3.46 5.53
C SER A 13 -27.15 4.50 5.18
N LEU A 14 -26.40 5.00 6.17
CA LEU A 14 -25.23 5.83 5.95
C LEU A 14 -24.33 5.06 4.98
N THR A 15 -24.51 5.32 3.68
CA THR A 15 -23.75 4.70 2.63
C THR A 15 -22.33 5.21 2.83
N SER A 16 -21.37 4.31 2.70
CA SER A 16 -19.93 4.57 2.80
C SER A 16 -19.38 5.50 1.70
N HIS A 17 -20.22 6.33 1.09
CA HIS A 17 -19.95 7.01 -0.17
C HIS A 17 -18.94 8.16 -0.06
N ASP A 18 -18.62 8.62 1.16
CA ASP A 18 -17.70 9.75 1.38
C ASP A 18 -16.34 9.35 1.97
N LYS A 19 -16.12 8.08 2.34
CA LYS A 19 -14.82 7.64 2.89
C LYS A 19 -13.98 7.01 1.78
N PRO A 20 -12.76 7.54 1.50
CA PRO A 20 -11.89 6.94 0.50
C PRO A 20 -11.53 5.52 0.92
N THR A 21 -11.54 4.63 -0.07
CA THR A 21 -11.09 3.25 0.04
C THR A 21 -9.62 3.20 0.46
N ASN A 22 -9.17 2.05 0.96
CA ASN A 22 -7.77 1.88 1.31
C ASN A 22 -6.86 1.96 0.08
N GLU A 23 -7.36 1.60 -1.10
CA GLU A 23 -6.64 1.70 -2.36
C GLU A 23 -6.42 3.18 -2.76
N GLU A 24 -7.46 4.01 -2.66
CA GLU A 24 -7.33 5.45 -2.92
C GLU A 24 -6.41 6.14 -1.91
N LYS A 25 -6.47 5.74 -0.63
CA LYS A 25 -5.54 6.24 0.40
C LYS A 25 -4.10 5.83 0.08
N LEU A 26 -3.88 4.57 -0.27
CA LEU A 26 -2.56 4.07 -0.62
C LEU A 26 -2.03 4.80 -1.86
N SER A 27 -2.85 4.98 -2.89
CA SER A 27 -2.46 5.72 -4.10
C SER A 27 -1.97 7.13 -3.75
N LYS A 28 -2.69 7.86 -2.89
CA LYS A 28 -2.28 9.20 -2.46
C LYS A 28 -0.95 9.20 -1.70
N VAL A 29 -0.70 8.19 -0.87
CA VAL A 29 0.59 8.04 -0.17
C VAL A 29 1.72 7.76 -1.17
N LEU A 30 1.48 6.89 -2.16
CA LEU A 30 2.45 6.59 -3.19
C LEU A 30 2.74 7.80 -4.10
N ASP A 31 1.77 8.67 -4.34
CA ASP A 31 1.98 9.93 -5.07
C ASP A 31 2.88 10.91 -4.29
N ILE A 32 2.78 10.91 -2.96
CA ILE A 32 3.69 11.68 -2.10
C ILE A 32 5.10 11.07 -2.14
N TYR A 33 5.19 9.74 -2.10
CA TYR A 33 6.48 9.04 -2.18
C TYR A 33 7.17 9.29 -3.50
N GLU A 34 6.44 9.26 -4.61
CA GLU A 34 6.97 9.51 -5.94
C GLU A 34 7.69 10.86 -6.00
N LYS A 35 7.04 11.94 -5.54
CA LYS A 35 7.64 13.28 -5.47
C LYS A 35 8.84 13.32 -4.52
N ARG A 36 8.74 12.65 -3.37
CA ARG A 36 9.85 12.64 -2.40
C ARG A 36 11.08 11.91 -2.96
N LEU A 37 10.86 10.81 -3.67
CA LEU A 37 11.90 9.96 -4.25
C LEU A 37 12.47 10.52 -5.55
N GLU A 38 11.83 11.53 -6.15
CA GLU A 38 12.44 12.36 -7.19
C GLU A 38 13.58 13.21 -6.61
N GLU A 39 13.40 13.74 -5.40
CA GLU A 39 14.38 14.63 -4.73
C GLU A 39 15.47 13.89 -3.95
N ALA A 40 15.21 12.64 -3.54
CA ALA A 40 16.10 11.86 -2.67
C ALA A 40 16.10 10.38 -3.05
N ARG A 41 17.22 9.69 -2.83
CA ARG A 41 17.33 8.25 -3.16
C ARG A 41 16.37 7.38 -2.34
N PHE A 42 16.15 7.72 -1.08
CA PHE A 42 15.23 7.03 -0.17
C PHE A 42 14.27 7.99 0.55
N LEU A 43 13.24 7.46 1.21
CA LEU A 43 12.15 8.26 1.77
C LEU A 43 12.61 9.35 2.77
N ALA A 44 13.63 9.06 3.57
CA ALA A 44 14.12 9.98 4.60
C ALA A 44 15.38 10.78 4.16
N SER A 45 16.20 10.23 3.27
CA SER A 45 17.52 10.77 2.90
C SER A 45 18.11 10.02 1.71
N ASP A 46 19.33 10.36 1.30
CA ASP A 46 20.07 9.60 0.29
C ASP A 46 20.69 8.28 0.81
N GLU A 47 20.63 8.05 2.12
CA GLU A 47 21.07 6.81 2.75
C GLU A 47 19.92 5.92 3.24
N PHE A 48 20.21 4.63 3.37
CA PHE A 48 19.25 3.62 3.81
C PHE A 48 19.12 3.61 5.35
N TYR A 49 17.99 4.12 5.84
CA TYR A 49 17.65 4.11 7.28
C TYR A 49 16.39 3.30 7.61
N LEU A 50 16.07 3.26 8.91
CA LEU A 50 14.90 2.57 9.49
C LEU A 50 13.58 2.91 8.78
N ALA A 51 13.42 4.15 8.30
CA ALA A 51 12.25 4.54 7.53
C ALA A 51 12.00 3.63 6.33
N ASN A 52 13.03 3.12 5.65
CA ASN A 52 12.88 2.21 4.53
C ASN A 52 12.61 0.76 5.00
N LEU A 53 13.25 0.33 6.09
CA LEU A 53 13.05 -1.01 6.67
C LEU A 53 11.59 -1.24 7.09
N SER A 54 10.96 -0.25 7.71
CA SER A 54 9.58 -0.36 8.19
C SER A 54 8.55 -0.60 7.07
N HIS A 55 8.88 -0.30 5.82
CA HIS A 55 7.99 -0.49 4.68
C HIS A 55 8.15 -1.86 4.01
N LEU A 56 9.25 -2.57 4.24
CA LEU A 56 9.55 -3.84 3.56
C LEU A 56 8.47 -4.92 3.73
N PRO A 57 7.97 -5.24 4.95
CA PRO A 57 7.02 -6.34 5.10
C PRO A 57 5.69 -6.10 4.39
N ASN A 58 5.12 -4.90 4.55
CA ASN A 58 3.82 -4.57 3.95
C ASN A 58 3.93 -4.43 2.43
N THR A 59 4.99 -3.81 1.93
CA THR A 59 5.18 -3.65 0.49
C THR A 59 5.49 -5.00 -0.18
N GLN A 60 6.25 -5.89 0.46
CA GLN A 60 6.50 -7.25 -0.06
C GLN A 60 5.18 -7.99 -0.29
N TYR A 61 4.29 -7.99 0.70
CA TYR A 61 2.98 -8.62 0.58
C TYR A 61 2.13 -7.97 -0.53
N LEU A 62 2.11 -6.63 -0.58
CA LEU A 62 1.34 -5.91 -1.59
C LEU A 62 1.87 -6.11 -3.02
N VAL A 63 3.17 -6.27 -3.21
CA VAL A 63 3.79 -6.44 -4.53
C VAL A 63 3.79 -7.90 -4.97
N SER A 64 4.04 -8.85 -4.06
CA SER A 64 4.27 -10.26 -4.39
C SER A 64 3.01 -11.11 -4.29
N ASP A 65 2.21 -10.88 -3.25
CA ASP A 65 1.08 -11.76 -2.89
C ASP A 65 -0.27 -11.13 -3.21
N SER A 66 -0.28 -9.88 -3.66
CA SER A 66 -1.49 -9.16 -4.04
C SER A 66 -1.38 -8.65 -5.47
N ASN A 67 -2.50 -8.63 -6.20
CA ASN A 67 -2.60 -8.04 -7.55
C ASN A 67 -2.39 -6.50 -7.58
N LYS A 68 -1.76 -5.91 -6.55
CA LYS A 68 -1.52 -4.47 -6.40
C LYS A 68 -0.08 -4.07 -6.67
N GLY A 69 0.79 -4.99 -7.10
CA GLY A 69 2.16 -4.66 -7.51
C GLY A 69 2.23 -3.54 -8.55
N ASN A 70 1.26 -3.49 -9.47
CA ASN A 70 1.18 -2.44 -10.48
C ASN A 70 1.07 -1.02 -9.90
N SER A 71 0.52 -0.85 -8.69
CA SER A 71 0.45 0.46 -8.03
C SER A 71 1.83 0.97 -7.62
N PHE A 72 2.80 0.08 -7.38
CA PHE A 72 4.17 0.45 -7.06
C PHE A 72 5.01 0.59 -8.34
N THR A 73 4.86 -0.33 -9.28
CA THR A 73 5.68 -0.36 -10.51
C THR A 73 5.25 0.64 -11.59
N SER A 74 4.03 1.18 -11.51
CA SER A 74 3.56 2.25 -12.44
C SER A 74 4.15 3.62 -12.14
N ARG A 75 4.85 3.77 -11.02
CA ARG A 75 5.50 5.00 -10.55
C ARG A 75 7.02 4.76 -10.60
N GLU A 76 7.74 5.58 -11.37
CA GLU A 76 9.14 5.33 -11.70
C GLU A 76 10.03 5.36 -10.45
N ASN A 77 9.92 6.41 -9.64
CA ASN A 77 10.78 6.59 -8.47
C ASN A 77 10.41 5.61 -7.35
N VAL A 78 9.12 5.35 -7.13
CA VAL A 78 8.64 4.33 -6.17
C VAL A 78 9.07 2.93 -6.60
N GLY A 79 8.96 2.59 -7.89
CA GLY A 79 9.41 1.31 -8.43
C GLY A 79 10.91 1.10 -8.21
N ARG A 80 11.73 2.09 -8.61
CA ARG A 80 13.18 2.08 -8.36
C ARG A 80 13.51 1.90 -6.88
N TRP A 81 12.86 2.68 -6.01
CA TRP A 81 13.05 2.58 -4.56
C TRP A 81 12.71 1.19 -4.04
N TRP A 82 11.59 0.63 -4.46
CA TRP A 82 11.17 -0.72 -4.05
C TRP A 82 12.18 -1.79 -4.47
N ASP A 83 12.63 -1.76 -5.73
CA ASP A 83 13.62 -2.71 -6.25
C ASP A 83 14.94 -2.62 -5.46
N GLU A 84 15.36 -1.40 -5.13
CA GLU A 84 16.60 -1.17 -4.39
C GLU A 84 16.52 -1.67 -2.93
N ILE A 85 15.42 -1.41 -2.21
CA ILE A 85 15.30 -1.83 -0.81
C ILE A 85 15.01 -3.33 -0.67
N SER A 86 14.25 -3.90 -1.60
CA SER A 86 13.86 -5.32 -1.58
C SER A 86 14.97 -6.25 -2.07
N SER A 87 15.90 -5.75 -2.89
CA SER A 87 17.03 -6.55 -3.39
C SER A 87 18.16 -6.76 -2.38
N ARG A 88 18.09 -6.13 -1.19
CA ARG A 88 19.10 -6.27 -0.13
C ARG A 88 19.15 -7.69 0.42
N ASP A 89 20.35 -8.24 0.57
CA ASP A 89 20.56 -9.62 1.06
C ASP A 89 19.92 -9.86 2.44
N SER A 90 19.95 -8.85 3.31
CA SER A 90 19.28 -8.91 4.62
C SER A 90 17.77 -9.12 4.50
N TRP A 91 17.14 -8.51 3.49
CA TRP A 91 15.70 -8.67 3.26
C TRP A 91 15.39 -10.00 2.57
N LYS A 92 16.15 -10.36 1.53
CA LYS A 92 16.02 -11.67 0.87
C LYS A 92 16.06 -12.82 1.86
N LYS A 93 17.01 -12.80 2.80
CA LYS A 93 17.10 -13.81 3.86
C LYS A 93 15.85 -13.86 4.75
N VAL A 94 15.20 -12.73 5.02
CA VAL A 94 13.93 -12.70 5.78
C VAL A 94 12.79 -13.30 4.95
N VAL A 95 12.74 -13.04 3.65
CA VAL A 95 11.75 -13.63 2.74
C VAL A 95 11.93 -15.15 2.65
N ASP A 96 13.17 -15.63 2.52
CA ASP A 96 13.47 -17.07 2.50
C ASP A 96 13.07 -17.74 3.84
N LEU A 97 13.29 -17.05 4.97
CA LEU A 97 12.87 -17.50 6.30
C LEU A 97 11.34 -17.66 6.38
N GLN A 98 10.61 -16.69 5.82
CA GLN A 98 9.14 -16.71 5.80
C GLN A 98 8.58 -17.84 4.93
N LYS A 99 9.29 -18.20 3.86
CA LYS A 99 8.90 -19.31 2.96
C LYS A 99 9.31 -20.68 3.47
N GLY A 100 10.13 -20.75 4.53
CA GLY A 100 10.69 -22.01 5.04
C GLY A 100 11.78 -22.59 4.13
N GLU A 101 12.49 -21.74 3.39
CA GLU A 101 13.50 -22.12 2.39
C GLU A 101 14.94 -22.09 2.94
N ILE A 102 15.12 -22.18 4.27
CA ILE A 102 16.43 -22.14 4.94
C ILE A 102 16.66 -23.34 5.85
#